data_AF-A0A0V0GXK4-F1
#
_entry.id   AF-A0A0V0GXK4-F1
#
_cell.length_a   1.000
_cell.length_b   1.000
_cell.length_c   1.000
_cell.angle_alpha   90.00
_cell.angle_beta   90.00
_cell.angle_gamma   90.00
#
_symmetry.space_group_name_H-M   'P 1'
#
loop_
_entity.id
_entity.type
_entity.pdbx_description
1 polymer ?
#
loop_
_entity_poly.entity_id
_entity_poly.type
_entity_poly.pdbx_seq_one_letter_code
_entity_poly.pdbx_strand_id
1 'polypeptide(L)'
;EKIESTTSRCCFSSNDEDFVGLEEDVKQIIQKLTGGTKERCVISIVGISGLGKTTLARKVYNNHSVADHFDVRAFCIVSQKYSIRKLLFL
;
A
#
# COMPACT_ATOMS: atom_id res chain seq x y z
N GLU A 1 -25.27 -10.10 9.82
CA GLU A 1 -24.21 -10.27 10.83
C GLU A 1 -23.90 -11.75 11.01
N LYS A 2 -22.64 -12.14 10.85
CA LYS A 2 -22.02 -13.16 11.70
C LYS A 2 -20.51 -12.99 11.55
N ILE A 3 -19.93 -12.39 12.59
CA ILE A 3 -18.49 -12.29 12.80
C ILE A 3 -18.08 -13.63 13.38
N GLU A 4 -17.19 -14.33 12.70
CA GLU A 4 -16.43 -15.46 13.24
C GLU A 4 -15.09 -15.48 12.50
N SER A 5 -14.14 -14.70 13.01
CA SER A 5 -12.73 -14.78 12.62
C SER A 5 -12.01 -15.56 13.71
N THR A 6 -11.89 -16.87 13.48
CA THR A 6 -11.12 -17.77 14.32
C THR A 6 -9.64 -17.41 14.21
N THR A 7 -9.10 -16.95 15.32
CA THR A 7 -7.70 -16.61 15.59
C THR A 7 -6.73 -17.74 15.22
N SER A 8 -5.87 -17.48 14.23
CA SER A 8 -4.49 -17.97 14.23
C SER A 8 -3.59 -16.83 14.69
N ARG A 9 -3.13 -16.90 15.95
CA ARG A 9 -2.07 -16.03 16.46
C ARG A 9 -0.75 -16.43 15.79
N CYS A 10 -0.41 -15.80 14.68
CA CYS A 10 0.96 -15.39 14.43
C CYS A 10 1.00 -13.90 14.73
N CYS A 11 1.80 -13.51 15.72
CA CYS A 11 1.86 -12.17 16.27
C CYS A 11 2.13 -11.15 15.15
N PHE A 12 1.10 -10.42 14.72
CA PHE A 12 1.32 -9.10 14.12
C PHE A 12 1.66 -8.17 15.28
N SER A 13 2.94 -8.17 15.67
CA SER A 13 3.45 -7.11 16.52
C SER A 13 3.26 -5.81 15.75
N SER A 14 2.39 -4.95 16.28
CA SER A 14 2.26 -3.57 15.83
C SER A 14 3.48 -2.81 16.33
N ASN A 15 4.59 -3.02 15.65
CA ASN A 15 5.71 -2.10 15.65
C ASN A 15 6.02 -1.86 14.18
N ASP A 16 6.60 -0.71 13.86
CA ASP A 16 7.28 -0.49 12.60
C ASP A 16 8.40 -1.55 12.49
N GLU A 17 8.02 -2.77 12.12
CA GLU A 17 8.94 -3.86 11.89
C GLU A 17 9.84 -3.37 10.78
N ASP A 18 11.12 -3.20 11.12
CA ASP A 18 12.23 -3.04 10.21
C ASP A 18 12.22 -4.22 9.23
N PHE A 19 11.34 -4.17 8.23
CA PHE A 19 11.37 -5.05 7.07
C PHE A 19 12.60 -4.68 6.26
N VAL A 20 13.74 -5.20 6.70
CA VAL A 20 15.03 -5.07 6.05
C VAL A 20 14.95 -5.69 4.65
N GLY A 21 15.34 -4.93 3.64
CA GLY A 21 15.43 -5.36 2.24
C GLY A 21 14.42 -4.72 1.28
N LEU A 22 13.47 -3.90 1.77
CA LEU A 22 12.52 -3.16 0.92
C LEU A 22 12.86 -1.67 0.80
N GLU A 23 13.90 -1.20 1.47
CA GLU A 23 14.25 0.23 1.54
C GLU A 23 14.55 0.82 0.17
N GLU A 24 15.27 0.07 -0.67
CA GLU A 24 15.63 0.50 -2.01
C GLU A 24 14.40 0.54 -2.93
N ASP A 25 13.52 -0.46 -2.84
CA ASP A 25 12.25 -0.47 -3.57
C ASP A 25 11.36 0.70 -3.17
N VAL A 26 11.25 0.98 -1.86
CA VAL A 26 10.52 2.15 -1.35
C VAL A 26 11.09 3.43 -1.94
N LYS A 27 12.42 3.61 -1.88
CA LYS A 27 13.10 4.80 -2.38
C LYS A 27 12.88 5.00 -3.89
N GLN A 28 12.99 3.94 -4.68
CA GLN A 28 12.76 4.01 -6.12
C GLN A 28 11.32 4.39 -6.48
N ILE A 29 10.34 3.84 -5.76
CA ILE A 29 8.93 4.18 -5.98
C ILE A 29 8.68 5.64 -5.59
N ILE A 30 9.21 6.11 -4.45
CA ILE A 30 9.07 7.51 -4.02
C ILE A 30 9.68 8.44 -5.06
N GLN A 31 10.87 8.16 -5.57
CA GLN A 31 11.51 8.97 -6.61
C GLN A 31 10.66 9.04 -7.89
N LYS A 32 10.02 7.94 -8.28
CA LYS A 32 9.08 7.93 -9.43
C LYS A 32 7.80 8.72 -9.15
N LEU A 33 7.31 8.73 -7.91
CA LEU A 33 6.11 9.47 -7.51
C LEU A 33 6.36 10.97 -7.43
N THR A 34 7.51 11.41 -6.89
CA THR A 34 7.78 12.83 -6.62
C THR A 34 8.64 13.51 -7.68
N GLY A 35 9.41 12.74 -8.46
CA GLY A 35 10.28 13.24 -9.53
C GLY A 35 9.71 13.06 -10.94
N GLY A 36 8.46 12.60 -11.08
CA GLY A 36 7.81 12.34 -12.37
C GLY A 36 7.34 13.61 -13.11
N THR A 37 6.73 13.41 -14.28
CA THR A 37 6.05 14.49 -15.01
C THR A 37 4.79 14.93 -14.26
N LYS A 38 4.28 16.14 -14.53
CA LYS A 38 3.01 16.62 -13.96
C LYS A 38 1.76 15.87 -14.50
N GLU A 39 1.97 14.89 -15.36
CA GLU A 39 0.91 14.08 -15.96
C GLU A 39 0.53 12.91 -15.04
N ARG A 40 -0.61 12.28 -15.33
CA ARG A 40 -1.09 11.14 -14.56
C ARG A 40 -0.18 9.92 -14.79
N CYS A 41 0.49 9.46 -13.73
CA CYS A 41 1.35 8.27 -13.74
C CYS A 41 0.70 7.10 -12.99
N VAL A 42 0.96 5.86 -13.42
CA VAL A 42 0.53 4.63 -12.75
C VAL A 42 1.75 3.74 -12.49
N ILE A 43 1.93 3.35 -11.23
CA ILE A 43 3.01 2.44 -10.81
C ILE A 43 2.37 1.12 -10.35
N SER A 44 2.76 0.02 -10.99
CA SER A 44 2.27 -1.33 -10.65
C SER A 44 3.32 -2.09 -9.85
N ILE A 45 2.92 -2.70 -8.73
CA ILE A 45 3.75 -3.62 -7.94
C ILE A 45 3.28 -5.05 -8.19
N VAL A 46 4.10 -5.85 -8.86
CA VAL A 46 3.78 -7.22 -9.27
C VAL A 46 4.74 -8.23 -8.64
N GLY A 47 4.29 -9.47 -8.46
CA GLY A 47 5.10 -10.53 -7.85
C GLY A 47 4.27 -11.60 -7.17
N ILE A 48 4.95 -12.62 -6.64
CA ILE A 48 4.32 -13.80 -6.02
C ILE A 48 3.59 -13.42 -4.72
N SER A 49 2.57 -14.20 -4.34
CA SER A 49 1.89 -14.05 -3.05
C SER A 49 2.91 -14.13 -1.89
N GLY A 50 2.67 -13.40 -0.80
CA GLY A 50 3.52 -13.44 0.39
C GLY A 50 4.81 -12.60 0.33
N LEU A 51 5.20 -12.06 -0.83
CA LEU A 51 6.43 -11.25 -0.98
C LEU A 51 6.34 -9.83 -0.38
N GLY A 52 5.27 -9.52 0.36
CA GLY A 52 5.14 -8.19 0.99
C GLY A 52 4.76 -7.03 0.05
N LYS A 53 4.18 -7.28 -1.13
CA LYS A 53 3.74 -6.22 -2.07
C LYS A 53 2.83 -5.17 -1.41
N THR A 54 1.83 -5.62 -0.65
CA THR A 54 0.93 -4.72 0.09
C THR A 54 1.67 -3.96 1.19
N THR A 55 2.68 -4.58 1.80
CA THR A 55 3.56 -3.95 2.78
C THR A 55 4.40 -2.85 2.14
N LEU A 56 4.99 -3.11 0.98
CA LEU A 56 5.75 -2.12 0.19
C LEU A 56 4.86 -0.92 -0.18
N ALA A 57 3.65 -1.18 -0.71
CA ALA A 57 2.70 -0.12 -1.04
C ALA A 57 2.31 0.73 0.18
N ARG A 58 2.12 0.09 1.35
CA ARG A 58 1.79 0.76 2.61
C ARG A 58 2.95 1.61 3.14
N LYS A 59 4.19 1.11 3.08
CA LYS A 59 5.40 1.87 3.46
C LYS A 59 5.56 3.13 2.59
N VAL A 60 5.39 3.01 1.28
CA VAL A 60 5.43 4.15 0.36
C VAL A 60 4.31 5.15 0.69
N TYR A 61 3.08 4.67 0.87
CA TYR A 61 1.93 5.53 1.17
C TYR A 61 2.12 6.34 2.45
N ASN A 62 2.67 5.73 3.51
CA ASN A 62 2.90 6.37 4.81
C ASN A 62 4.17 7.23 4.86
N ASN A 63 5.02 7.22 3.83
CA ASN A 63 6.26 7.97 3.84
C ASN A 63 6.01 9.48 3.84
N HIS A 64 6.74 10.23 4.67
CA HIS A 64 6.60 11.69 4.78
C HIS A 64 6.81 12.41 3.44
N SER A 65 7.79 12.02 2.64
CA SER A 65 8.03 12.64 1.33
C SER A 65 6.86 12.46 0.35
N VAL A 66 6.08 11.39 0.50
CA VAL A 66 4.85 11.16 -0.27
C VAL A 66 3.70 11.95 0.36
N ALA A 67 3.64 11.99 1.69
CA ALA A 67 2.62 12.72 2.43
C ALA A 67 2.62 14.22 2.14
N ASP A 68 3.81 14.81 2.06
CA ASP A 68 3.99 16.25 1.87
C ASP A 68 3.87 16.65 0.38
N HIS A 69 3.99 15.69 -0.53
CA HIS A 69 3.94 15.94 -1.98
C HIS A 69 2.51 15.93 -2.54
N PHE A 70 1.59 15.15 -1.96
CA PHE A 70 0.21 15.02 -2.46
C PHE A 70 -0.80 15.64 -1.49
N ASP A 71 -1.54 16.64 -1.97
CA ASP A 71 -2.60 17.32 -1.19
C ASP A 71 -3.66 16.34 -0.67
N VAL A 72 -3.98 15.32 -1.46
CA VAL A 72 -4.98 14.30 -1.14
C VAL A 72 -4.41 12.93 -1.47
N ARG A 73 -4.60 11.99 -0.56
CA ARG A 73 -4.20 10.59 -0.70
C ARG A 73 -5.32 9.67 -0.24
N ALA A 74 -5.48 8.54 -0.91
CA ALA A 74 -6.44 7.50 -0.55
C ALA A 74 -5.78 6.12 -0.66
N PHE A 75 -6.16 5.22 0.24
CA PHE A 75 -5.72 3.82 0.22
C PHE A 75 -6.95 2.92 0.37
N CYS A 76 -7.19 2.06 -0.62
CA CYS A 76 -8.31 1.12 -0.58
C CYS A 76 -7.82 -0.32 -0.77
N ILE A 77 -8.55 -1.26 -0.18
CA ILE A 77 -8.34 -2.70 -0.36
C ILE A 77 -9.54 -3.22 -1.14
N VAL A 78 -9.28 -3.75 -2.33
CA VAL A 78 -10.33 -4.29 -3.21
C VAL A 78 -10.23 -5.82 -3.18
N SER A 79 -11.33 -6.47 -2.82
CA SER A 79 -11.43 -7.93 -2.87
C SER A 79 -11.72 -8.41 -4.30
N GLN A 80 -11.54 -9.70 -4.57
CA GLN A 80 -11.82 -10.29 -5.89
C GLN A 80 -13.29 -10.06 -6.32
N LYS A 81 -14.22 -10.05 -5.36
CA LYS A 81 -15.63 -9.75 -5.58
C LYS A 81 -15.93 -8.33 -5.11
N TYR A 82 -15.87 -7.38 -6.04
CA TYR A 82 -16.15 -5.97 -5.75
C TYR A 82 -17.34 -5.45 -6.57
N SER A 83 -17.94 -4.35 -6.09
CA SER A 83 -18.95 -3.60 -6.83
C SER A 83 -18.38 -2.25 -7.20
N ILE A 84 -18.43 -1.89 -8.49
CA ILE A 84 -17.90 -0.61 -9.00
C ILE A 84 -18.56 0.57 -8.27
N ARG A 85 -19.88 0.53 -8.06
CA ARG A 85 -20.59 1.59 -7.33
C ARG A 85 -20.03 1.76 -5.92
N LYS A 86 -19.85 0.66 -5.18
CA LYS A 86 -19.26 0.72 -3.83
C LYS A 86 -17.83 1.23 -3.82
N LEU A 87 -17.05 0.94 -4.87
CA LEU A 87 -15.66 1.39 -4.98
C LEU A 87 -15.55 2.89 -5.32
N LEU A 88 -16.47 3.43 -6.14
CA LEU A 88 -16.47 4.84 -6.53
C LEU A 88 -16.98 5.77 -5.43
N PHE A 89 -17.82 5.26 -4.52
CA PHE A 89 -18.38 6.02 -3.39
C PHE A 89 -17.70 5.67 -2.05
N LEU A 90 -16.48 5.12 -2.09
CA LEU A 90 -15.64 4.86 -0.90
C LEU A 90 -15.09 6.16 -0.31
#